data_AF-A0A124FYX4-F1
#
_entry.id   AF-A0A124FYX4-F1
#
_cell.length_a   1.000
_cell.length_b   1.000
_cell.length_c   1.000
_cell.angle_alpha   90.00
_cell.angle_beta   90.00
_cell.angle_gamma   90.00
#
_symmetry.space_group_name_H-M   'P 1'
#
loop_
_entity.id
_entity.type
_entity.pdbx_description
1 polymer ?
#
loop_
_entity_poly.entity_id
_entity_poly.type
_entity_poly.pdbx_seq_one_letter_code
_entity_poly.pdbx_strand_id
1 'polypeptide(L)'
;VEVSWDAGAVYQNYRVGELHFTVSQSRAEGSNLKYEAMMRQGTPVEINGFQAVLEESGPEPGDNVSPANVSVYWRQGDWFFSVTGGLPVPEIKKIASSLD
;
A
#
# COMPACT_ATOMS: atom_id res chain seq x y z
N VAL A 1 15.17 -3.25 9.01
CA VAL A 1 13.96 -2.41 9.03
C VAL A 1 14.42 -0.98 9.19
N GLU A 2 14.01 -0.11 8.28
CA GLU A 2 14.26 1.33 8.36
C GLU A 2 12.93 2.03 8.60
N VAL A 3 12.91 3.02 9.51
CA VAL A 3 11.73 3.80 9.84
C VAL A 3 12.01 5.26 9.54
N SER A 4 11.16 5.87 8.72
CA SER A 4 11.20 7.31 8.43
C SER A 4 9.90 7.98 8.85
N TRP A 5 10.03 9.24 9.25
CA TRP A 5 8.92 10.10 9.68
C TRP A 5 8.82 11.26 8.70
N ASP A 6 7.65 11.41 8.09
CA ASP A 6 7.26 12.66 7.43
C ASP A 6 6.12 13.29 8.23
N ALA A 7 5.89 14.59 8.11
CA ALA A 7 4.87 15.29 8.89
C ALA A 7 3.48 14.64 8.67
N GLY A 8 3.03 13.85 9.65
CA GLY A 8 1.71 13.20 9.64
C GLY A 8 1.68 11.75 9.12
N ALA A 9 2.82 11.15 8.75
CA ALA A 9 2.90 9.76 8.28
C ALA A 9 4.10 8.99 8.84
N VAL A 10 3.90 7.71 9.14
CA VAL A 10 4.93 6.77 9.55
C VAL A 10 5.16 5.76 8.44
N TYR A 11 6.42 5.53 8.07
CA TYR A 11 6.81 4.55 7.07
C TYR A 11 7.74 3.52 7.68
N GLN A 12 7.47 2.24 7.41
CA GLN A 12 8.34 1.13 7.77
C GLN A 12 8.73 0.38 6.50
N ASN A 13 10.03 0.42 6.19
CA ASN A 13 10.59 -0.17 4.98
C ASN A 13 11.24 -1.52 5.32
N TYR A 14 10.86 -2.54 4.56
CA TYR A 14 11.32 -3.91 4.66
C TYR A 14 12.00 -4.32 3.35
N ARG A 15 13.18 -4.92 3.45
CA ARG A 15 13.91 -5.46 2.30
C ARG A 15 14.59 -6.77 2.69
N VAL A 16 14.44 -7.78 1.85
CA VAL A 16 15.08 -9.10 1.97
C VAL A 16 15.57 -9.51 0.58
N GLY A 17 16.88 -9.34 0.32
CA GLY A 17 17.42 -9.44 -1.03
C GLY A 17 16.80 -8.40 -1.95
N GLU A 18 16.32 -8.84 -3.12
CA GLU A 18 15.61 -8.01 -4.11
C GLU A 18 14.15 -7.71 -3.72
N LEU A 19 13.59 -8.49 -2.79
CA LEU A 19 12.21 -8.30 -2.34
C LEU A 19 12.13 -7.11 -1.40
N HIS A 20 11.13 -6.27 -1.60
CA HIS A 20 10.91 -5.10 -0.76
C HIS A 20 9.42 -4.79 -0.61
N PHE A 21 9.06 -4.23 0.52
CA PHE A 21 7.76 -3.62 0.74
C PHE A 21 7.84 -2.52 1.81
N THR A 22 6.89 -1.61 1.76
CA THR A 22 6.73 -0.51 2.70
C THR A 22 5.34 -0.58 3.30
N VAL A 23 5.27 -0.52 4.62
CA VAL A 23 4.03 -0.27 5.36
C VAL A 23 3.98 1.21 5.68
N SER A 24 2.86 1.87 5.39
CA SER A 24 2.62 3.26 5.79
C SER A 24 1.34 3.41 6.59
N GLN A 25 1.35 4.35 7.52
CA GLN A 25 0.17 4.80 8.26
C GLN A 25 0.18 6.32 8.37
N SER A 26 -0.96 6.96 8.14
CA SER A 26 -1.13 8.41 8.27
C SER A 26 -2.52 8.79 8.74
N ARG A 27 -2.69 10.02 9.20
CA ARG A 27 -4.04 10.56 9.45
C ARG A 27 -4.77 10.78 8.12
N ALA A 28 -6.07 10.47 8.10
CA ALA A 28 -6.90 10.53 6.89
C ALA A 28 -7.19 11.97 6.43
N GLU A 29 -7.11 12.97 7.32
CA GLU A 29 -7.44 14.38 7.03
C GLU A 29 -6.61 15.01 5.90
N GLY A 30 -5.45 14.44 5.55
CA GLY A 30 -4.64 14.83 4.37
C GLY A 30 -4.74 13.90 3.16
N SER A 31 -5.33 12.71 3.32
CA SER A 31 -5.30 11.61 2.32
C SER A 31 -6.67 11.30 1.71
N ASN A 32 -7.76 11.94 2.16
CA ASN A 32 -9.13 11.63 1.74
C ASN A 32 -9.38 11.78 0.22
N LEU A 33 -8.88 12.86 -0.39
CA LEU A 33 -9.09 13.08 -1.84
C LEU A 33 -8.37 12.02 -2.69
N LYS A 34 -7.21 11.53 -2.22
CA LYS A 34 -6.49 10.44 -2.89
C LYS A 34 -7.23 9.11 -2.70
N TYR A 35 -7.71 8.81 -1.50
CA TYR A 35 -8.40 7.55 -1.25
C TYR A 35 -9.71 7.41 -2.04
N GLU A 36 -10.52 8.47 -2.12
CA GLU A 36 -11.75 8.43 -2.93
C GLU A 36 -11.46 8.26 -4.43
N ALA A 37 -10.36 8.83 -4.93
CA ALA A 37 -9.92 8.62 -6.31
C ALA A 37 -9.45 7.17 -6.54
N MET A 38 -8.66 6.62 -5.60
CA MET A 38 -8.22 5.21 -5.62
C MET A 38 -9.42 4.26 -5.64
N MET A 39 -10.43 4.50 -4.79
CA MET A 39 -11.67 3.72 -4.75
C MET A 39 -12.44 3.68 -6.09
N ARG A 40 -12.25 4.67 -6.97
CA ARG A 40 -12.90 4.72 -8.29
C ARG A 40 -12.13 3.98 -9.39
N GLN A 41 -10.82 3.80 -9.22
CA GLN A 41 -9.92 3.32 -10.29
C GLN A 41 -9.27 1.97 -9.98
N GLY A 42 -9.02 1.67 -8.70
CA GLY A 42 -8.40 0.42 -8.26
C GLY A 42 -9.41 -0.72 -8.09
N THR A 43 -8.88 -1.92 -7.84
CA THR A 43 -9.66 -3.12 -7.62
C THR A 43 -10.12 -3.18 -6.16
N PRO A 44 -11.44 -3.16 -5.87
CA PRO A 44 -11.92 -3.26 -4.50
C PRO A 44 -11.60 -4.64 -3.90
N VAL A 45 -11.04 -4.65 -2.70
CA VAL A 45 -10.76 -5.84 -1.89
C VAL A 45 -11.16 -5.61 -0.43
N GLU A 46 -11.06 -6.63 0.40
CA GLU A 46 -11.30 -6.53 1.84
C GLU A 46 -10.01 -6.90 2.60
N ILE A 47 -9.68 -6.11 3.63
CA ILE A 47 -8.57 -6.34 4.56
C ILE A 47 -9.13 -6.20 5.98
N ASN A 48 -9.09 -7.27 6.77
CA ASN A 48 -9.54 -7.27 8.18
C ASN A 48 -10.95 -6.71 8.40
N GLY A 49 -11.88 -6.96 7.45
CA GLY A 49 -13.25 -6.44 7.47
C GLY A 49 -13.40 -4.98 7.03
N PHE A 50 -12.30 -4.32 6.65
CA PHE A 50 -12.30 -2.97 6.08
C PHE A 50 -12.28 -3.05 4.55
N GLN A 51 -13.06 -2.17 3.92
CA GLN A 51 -12.99 -1.95 2.49
C GLN A 51 -11.62 -1.38 2.14
N ALA A 52 -10.98 -1.98 1.14
CA ALA A 52 -9.65 -1.64 0.68
C ALA A 52 -9.60 -1.55 -0.85
N VAL A 53 -8.55 -0.92 -1.36
CA VAL A 53 -8.27 -0.79 -2.79
C VAL A 53 -6.94 -1.43 -3.10
N LEU A 54 -6.93 -2.33 -4.07
CA LEU A 54 -5.73 -2.92 -4.66
C LEU A 54 -5.39 -2.21 -5.96
N GLU A 55 -4.15 -1.77 -6.08
CA GLU A 55 -3.59 -1.22 -7.31
C GLU A 55 -2.37 -2.03 -7.73
N GLU A 56 -2.33 -2.41 -9.00
CA GLU A 56 -1.18 -3.07 -9.61
C GLU A 56 -0.59 -2.11 -10.64
N SER A 57 0.62 -1.65 -10.38
CA SER A 57 1.41 -0.89 -11.34
C SER A 57 2.41 -1.83 -11.99
N GLY A 58 2.19 -2.14 -13.26
CA GLY A 58 3.21 -2.79 -14.08
C GLY A 58 4.21 -1.76 -14.60
N PRO A 59 5.41 -2.19 -15.03
CA PRO A 59 6.25 -1.32 -15.84
C PRO A 59 5.46 -0.78 -17.04
N GLU A 60 5.74 0.47 -17.44
CA GLU A 60 5.20 1.00 -18.68
C GLU A 60 5.58 0.10 -19.87
N PRO A 61 4.75 0.00 -20.92
CA PRO A 61 5.10 -0.78 -22.11
C PRO A 61 6.45 -0.31 -22.70
N GLY A 62 7.49 -1.13 -22.55
CA GLY A 62 8.85 -0.83 -23.01
C GLY A 62 9.88 -0.62 -21.89
N ASP A 63 9.45 -0.50 -20.64
CA ASP A 63 10.32 -0.50 -19.47
C ASP A 63 10.47 -1.94 -18.93
N ASN A 64 11.57 -2.63 -19.24
CA ASN A 64 11.85 -3.95 -18.65
C ASN A 64 12.61 -3.85 -17.32
N VAL A 65 12.77 -2.64 -16.77
CA VAL A 65 13.64 -2.35 -15.62
C VAL A 65 12.82 -2.14 -14.36
N SER A 66 11.67 -1.47 -14.43
CA SER A 66 10.83 -1.22 -13.26
C SER A 66 10.07 -2.49 -12.83
N PRO A 67 10.31 -3.02 -11.62
CA PRO A 67 9.54 -4.15 -11.11
C PRO A 67 8.08 -3.73 -10.93
N ALA A 68 7.16 -4.63 -11.29
CA ALA A 68 5.74 -4.42 -11.02
C ALA A 68 5.53 -4.28 -9.51
N ASN A 69 4.87 -3.19 -9.11
CA ASN A 69 4.55 -2.93 -7.71
C ASN A 69 3.07 -3.15 -7.48
N VAL A 70 2.78 -3.84 -6.38
CA VAL A 70 1.43 -4.03 -5.88
C VAL A 70 1.25 -3.15 -4.65
N SER A 71 0.13 -2.44 -4.60
CA SER A 71 -0.25 -1.61 -3.46
C SER A 71 -1.64 -1.96 -2.99
N VAL A 72 -1.83 -2.03 -1.68
CA VAL A 72 -3.15 -2.07 -1.05
C VAL A 72 -3.31 -0.91 -0.08
N TYR A 73 -4.47 -0.28 -0.10
CA TYR A 73 -4.80 0.89 0.71
C TYR A 73 -6.13 0.67 1.42
N TRP A 74 -6.22 1.02 2.70
CA TRP A 74 -7.49 0.95 3.44
C TRP A 74 -7.58 2.03 4.50
N ARG A 75 -8.81 2.23 5.00
CA ARG A 75 -9.10 3.16 6.09
C ARG A 75 -9.70 2.43 7.28
N GLN A 76 -9.28 2.87 8.46
CA GLN A 76 -9.81 2.43 9.74
C GLN A 76 -10.00 3.67 10.63
N GLY A 77 -11.23 4.17 10.67
CA GLY A 77 -11.55 5.45 11.30
C GLY A 77 -10.77 6.62 10.68
N ASP A 78 -10.01 7.32 11.51
CA ASP A 78 -9.19 8.48 11.13
C ASP A 78 -7.81 8.11 10.58
N TRP A 79 -7.52 6.82 10.44
CA TRP A 79 -6.25 6.33 9.93
C TRP A 79 -6.40 5.81 8.51
N PHE A 80 -5.37 6.12 7.72
CA PHE A 80 -5.15 5.60 6.39
C PHE A 80 -3.90 4.72 6.41
N PHE A 81 -4.00 3.54 5.84
CA PHE A 81 -2.92 2.56 5.80
C PHE A 81 -2.61 2.16 4.37
N SER A 82 -1.35 1.81 4.13
CA SER A 82 -0.96 1.16 2.88
C SER A 82 0.12 0.10 3.08
N VAL A 83 0.10 -0.90 2.20
CA VAL A 83 1.23 -1.80 1.98
C VAL A 83 1.55 -1.78 0.50
N THR A 84 2.78 -1.38 0.15
CA THR A 84 3.25 -1.25 -1.23
C THR A 84 4.57 -1.96 -1.42
N GLY A 85 4.75 -2.71 -2.51
CA GLY A 85 6.07 -3.27 -2.83
C GLY A 85 6.07 -4.21 -4.04
N GLY A 86 7.28 -4.68 -4.37
CA GLY A 86 7.54 -5.65 -5.43
C GLY A 86 7.26 -7.09 -5.00
N LEU A 87 6.09 -7.33 -4.39
CA LEU A 87 5.63 -8.65 -3.96
C LEU A 87 4.33 -9.02 -4.70
N PRO A 88 4.07 -10.32 -4.96
CA PRO A 88 2.81 -10.75 -5.52
C PRO A 88 1.60 -10.33 -4.67
N VAL A 89 0.45 -10.11 -5.31
CA VAL A 89 -0.82 -9.73 -4.64
C VAL A 89 -1.14 -10.58 -3.40
N PRO A 90 -1.03 -11.92 -3.41
CA PRO A 90 -1.32 -12.72 -2.22
C PRO A 90 -0.44 -12.38 -1.02
N GLU A 91 0.84 -12.07 -1.23
CA GLU A 91 1.78 -11.72 -0.15
C GLU A 91 1.51 -10.30 0.38
N ILE A 92 1.24 -9.32 -0.50
CA ILE A 92 0.84 -7.98 -0.06
C ILE A 92 -0.45 -8.02 0.77
N LYS A 93 -1.46 -8.77 0.33
CA LYS A 93 -2.70 -8.95 1.10
C LYS A 93 -2.44 -9.60 2.45
N LYS A 94 -1.60 -10.63 2.50
CA LYS A 94 -1.23 -11.30 3.75
C LYS A 94 -0.52 -10.36 4.73
N ILE A 95 0.41 -9.54 4.25
CA ILE A 95 1.08 -8.52 5.06
C ILE A 95 0.06 -7.51 5.57
N ALA A 96 -0.80 -6.98 4.70
CA ALA A 96 -1.83 -6.02 5.08
C ALA A 96 -2.80 -6.59 6.12
N SER A 97 -3.24 -7.84 5.96
CA SER A 97 -4.09 -8.53 6.93
C SER A 97 -3.41 -8.84 8.26
N SER A 98 -2.07 -8.80 8.33
CA SER A 98 -1.33 -9.00 9.58
C SER A 98 -1.15 -7.74 10.43
N LEU A 99 -1.63 -6.59 9.92
CA LEU A 99 -1.60 -5.32 10.64
C LEU A 99 -2.89 -5.18 11.46
N ASP A 100 -2.73 -4.93 12.76
CA ASP A 100 -3.81 -4.72 13.75
C ASP A 100 -4.18 -3.24 13.92
#